data_AF-A0A2N0S7Z4-F1
#
_entry.id   AF-A0A2N0S7Z4-F1
#
_cell.length_a   1.000
_cell.length_b   1.000
_cell.length_c   1.000
_cell.angle_alpha   90.00
_cell.angle_beta   90.00
_cell.angle_gamma   90.00
#
_symmetry.space_group_name_H-M   'P 1'
#
loop_
_entity.id
_entity.type
_entity.pdbx_description
1 polymer ?
#
loop_
_entity_poly.entity_id
_entity_poly.type
_entity_poly.pdbx_seq_one_letter_code
_entity_poly.pdbx_strand_id
1 'polypeptide(L)'
;MAVQPINHAVNNNQYRILIEAGADINPAYPKSTCLPLPIHDYKCPRTIIESAIILNEGNIKSYEEKLNGEKEKEPVSNEDEVTINSLSELLEKEKKSNYNAVNREDYSKLLESEIEKLNYNKECLTFLEEQVGTLEAEKKEHHLKEEIQAINKQQEEIYKSYNE
;
A
#
# COMPACT_ATOMS: atom_id res chain seq x y z
N MET A 1 -21.66 -9.53 -3.16
CA MET A 1 -21.26 -8.42 -2.26
C MET A 1 -19.87 -7.99 -2.69
N ALA A 2 -19.65 -6.68 -2.88
CA ALA A 2 -18.35 -6.16 -3.32
C ALA A 2 -17.31 -6.34 -2.21
N VAL A 3 -16.13 -6.85 -2.55
CA VAL A 3 -15.02 -6.98 -1.61
C VAL A 3 -14.45 -5.59 -1.35
N GLN A 4 -14.37 -5.18 -0.07
CA GLN A 4 -13.82 -3.87 0.26
C GLN A 4 -12.30 -3.82 0.03
N PRO A 5 -11.76 -2.71 -0.49
CA PRO A 5 -10.33 -2.56 -0.78
C PRO A 5 -9.40 -2.90 0.39
N ILE A 6 -9.86 -2.63 1.63
CA ILE A 6 -9.08 -2.91 2.84
C ILE A 6 -8.80 -4.40 3.05
N ASN A 7 -9.68 -5.28 2.58
CA ASN A 7 -9.45 -6.73 2.67
C ASN A 7 -8.23 -7.15 1.84
N HIS A 8 -8.05 -6.55 0.66
CA HIS A 8 -6.89 -6.83 -0.19
C HIS A 8 -5.61 -6.15 0.32
N ALA A 9 -5.72 -4.92 0.82
CA ALA A 9 -4.57 -4.16 1.30
C ALA A 9 -3.92 -4.78 2.57
N VAL A 10 -4.70 -5.52 3.36
CA VAL A 10 -4.19 -6.26 4.52
C VAL A 10 -3.18 -7.34 4.12
N ASN A 11 -3.40 -8.05 3.01
CA ASN A 11 -2.49 -9.11 2.55
C ASN A 11 -1.13 -8.59 2.10
N ASN A 12 -1.07 -7.33 1.66
CA ASN A 12 0.14 -6.72 1.10
C ASN A 12 0.76 -5.68 2.04
N ASN A 13 0.34 -5.61 3.31
CA ASN A 13 0.76 -4.60 4.30
C ASN A 13 0.58 -3.14 3.85
N GLN A 14 -0.33 -2.87 2.91
CA GLN A 14 -0.62 -1.54 2.35
C GLN A 14 -1.87 -0.90 2.98
N TYR A 15 -2.38 -1.48 4.06
CA TYR A 15 -3.63 -1.07 4.71
C TYR A 15 -3.57 0.33 5.33
N ARG A 16 -2.37 0.86 5.62
CA ARG A 16 -2.19 2.15 6.31
C ARG A 16 -2.82 3.34 5.56
N ILE A 17 -2.58 3.44 4.25
CA ILE A 17 -3.11 4.53 3.42
C ILE A 17 -4.65 4.51 3.43
N LEU A 18 -5.24 3.31 3.41
CA LEU A 18 -6.69 3.16 3.44
C LEU A 18 -7.28 3.55 4.80
N ILE A 19 -6.62 3.20 5.90
CA ILE A 19 -7.03 3.62 7.25
C ILE A 19 -6.97 5.15 7.38
N GLU A 20 -5.88 5.76 6.89
CA GLU A 20 -5.71 7.22 6.88
C GLU A 20 -6.80 7.91 6.03
N ALA A 21 -7.23 7.28 4.94
CA ALA A 21 -8.36 7.72 4.12
C ALA A 21 -9.75 7.44 4.75
N GLY A 22 -9.81 6.89 5.96
CA GLY A 22 -11.06 6.62 6.69
C GLY A 22 -11.74 5.31 6.33
N ALA A 23 -11.03 4.33 5.76
CA ALA A 23 -11.60 3.03 5.47
C ALA A 23 -12.07 2.30 6.75
N ASP A 24 -13.26 1.69 6.67
CA ASP A 24 -13.82 0.94 7.78
C ASP A 24 -13.06 -0.38 7.99
N ILE A 25 -12.36 -0.48 9.12
CA ILE A 25 -11.67 -1.70 9.55
C ILE A 25 -12.58 -2.69 10.28
N ASN A 26 -13.84 -2.30 10.55
CA ASN A 26 -14.86 -3.11 11.23
C ASN A 26 -15.93 -3.59 10.24
N PRO A 27 -15.57 -4.36 9.20
CA PRO A 27 -16.54 -4.77 8.20
C PRO A 27 -17.74 -5.46 8.87
N ALA A 28 -18.94 -4.97 8.60
CA ALA A 28 -20.22 -5.51 9.08
C ALA A 28 -20.62 -6.81 8.36
N TYR A 29 -19.68 -7.75 8.16
CA TYR A 29 -19.91 -8.95 7.35
C TYR A 29 -19.87 -10.25 8.16
N PRO A 30 -20.67 -11.26 7.77
CA PRO A 30 -20.67 -12.58 8.40
C PRO A 30 -19.29 -13.24 8.26
N LYS A 31 -18.92 -14.10 9.22
CA LYS A 31 -17.64 -14.83 9.34
C LYS A 31 -17.06 -15.41 8.03
N SER A 32 -17.87 -15.57 6.98
CA SER A 32 -17.52 -16.13 5.67
C SER A 32 -16.75 -15.21 4.70
N THR A 33 -16.62 -13.90 4.95
CA THR A 33 -15.83 -12.99 4.08
C THR A 33 -14.40 -12.75 4.56
N CYS A 34 -14.00 -13.40 5.67
CA CYS A 34 -12.63 -13.39 6.11
C CYS A 34 -11.79 -14.16 5.07
N LEU A 35 -10.70 -13.55 4.60
CA LEU A 35 -9.82 -14.13 3.60
C LEU A 35 -9.20 -15.43 4.17
N PRO A 36 -9.21 -16.54 3.42
CA PRO A 36 -8.48 -17.72 3.81
C PRO A 36 -6.98 -17.41 3.68
N LEU A 37 -6.32 -17.14 4.80
CA LEU A 37 -4.86 -17.22 4.88
C LEU A 37 -4.46 -18.69 5.07
N PRO A 38 -3.26 -19.12 4.63
CA PRO A 38 -2.84 -20.53 4.61
C PRO A 38 -2.73 -21.22 5.98
N ILE A 39 -3.06 -20.53 7.06
CA ILE A 39 -2.93 -20.99 8.43
C ILE A 39 -4.26 -20.66 9.10
N HIS A 40 -5.01 -21.71 9.44
CA HIS A 40 -6.35 -21.67 10.02
C HIS A 40 -6.54 -20.57 11.06
N ASP A 41 -7.13 -19.44 10.67
CA ASP A 41 -7.96 -18.56 11.50
C ASP A 41 -8.51 -17.47 10.59
N TYR A 42 -9.83 -17.45 10.41
CA TYR A 42 -10.53 -16.36 9.74
C TYR A 42 -10.34 -15.07 10.56
N LYS A 43 -9.33 -14.28 10.23
CA LYS A 43 -9.06 -13.01 10.92
C LYS A 43 -9.65 -11.84 10.14
N CYS A 44 -10.51 -11.08 10.81
CA CYS A 44 -11.03 -9.83 10.29
C CYS A 44 -9.88 -8.83 10.07
N PRO A 45 -10.00 -7.88 9.12
CA PRO A 45 -8.99 -6.83 8.89
C PRO A 45 -8.50 -6.18 10.18
N ARG A 46 -9.43 -5.82 11.08
CA ARG A 46 -9.12 -5.32 12.42
C ARG A 46 -8.11 -6.18 13.19
N THR A 47 -8.37 -7.48 13.31
CA THR A 47 -7.52 -8.40 14.07
C THR A 47 -6.13 -8.54 13.45
N ILE A 48 -6.04 -8.52 12.12
CA ILE A 48 -4.75 -8.58 11.43
C ILE A 48 -3.95 -7.31 11.69
N ILE A 49 -4.59 -6.15 11.58
CA ILE A 49 -3.98 -4.85 11.84
C ILE A 49 -3.52 -4.74 13.31
N GLU A 50 -4.36 -5.12 14.27
CA GLU A 50 -4.02 -5.12 15.71
C GLU A 50 -2.83 -6.04 15.99
N SER A 51 -2.79 -7.23 15.39
CA SER A 51 -1.65 -8.16 15.55
C SER A 51 -0.35 -7.56 15.00
N ALA A 52 -0.42 -6.88 13.86
CA ALA A 52 0.74 -6.24 13.24
C ALA A 52 1.29 -5.08 14.10
N ILE A 53 0.40 -4.31 14.74
CA ILE A 53 0.80 -3.23 15.66
C ILE A 53 1.57 -3.80 16.86
N ILE A 54 1.05 -4.85 17.49
CA ILE A 54 1.70 -5.49 18.66
C ILE A 54 3.07 -6.04 18.29
N LEU A 55 3.19 -6.71 17.13
CA LEU A 55 4.46 -7.21 16.62
C LEU A 55 5.48 -6.08 16.41
N ASN A 56 5.04 -4.96 15.84
CA ASN A 56 5.90 -3.80 15.61
C ASN A 56 6.35 -3.16 16.93
N GLU A 57 5.48 -3.03 17.92
CA GLU A 57 5.85 -2.53 19.26
C GLU A 57 6.94 -3.41 19.91
N GLY A 58 6.81 -4.74 19.80
CA GLY A 58 7.83 -5.67 20.28
C GLY A 58 9.17 -5.51 19.56
N ASN A 59 9.13 -5.37 18.23
CA ASN A 59 10.33 -5.17 17.42
C ASN A 59 11.07 -3.87 17.79
N ILE A 60 10.34 -2.77 17.97
CA ILE A 60 10.91 -1.47 18.36
C ILE A 60 11.68 -1.59 19.68
N LYS A 61 11.08 -2.19 20.72
CA LYS A 61 11.74 -2.37 22.02
C LYS A 61 13.03 -3.21 21.91
N SER A 62 12.98 -4.31 21.16
CA SER A 62 14.15 -5.15 20.91
C SER A 62 15.28 -4.38 20.22
N TYR A 63 14.96 -3.48 19.28
CA TYR A 63 15.99 -2.67 18.61
C TYR A 63 16.59 -1.60 19.52
N GLU A 64 15.78 -0.97 20.37
CA GLU A 64 16.26 0.00 21.36
C GLU A 64 17.20 -0.63 22.40
N GLU A 65 16.88 -1.83 22.90
CA GLU A 65 17.73 -2.56 23.84
C GLU A 65 19.10 -2.90 23.24
N LYS A 66 19.13 -3.35 21.99
CA LYS A 66 20.39 -3.66 21.26
C LYS A 66 21.27 -2.42 21.09
N LEU A 67 20.67 -1.28 20.76
CA LEU A 67 21.40 -0.01 20.59
C LEU A 67 21.99 0.52 21.90
N ASN A 68 21.35 0.24 23.04
CA ASN A 68 21.84 0.68 24.34
C ASN A 68 22.95 -0.23 24.90
N GLY A 69 22.86 -1.54 24.68
CA GLY A 69 23.89 -2.51 25.13
C GLY A 69 25.25 -2.35 24.43
N GLU A 70 25.30 -1.76 23.24
CA GLU A 70 26.56 -1.50 22.53
C GLU A 70 27.39 -0.32 23.12
N LYS A 71 26.80 0.51 23.99
CA LYS A 71 27.47 1.70 24.54
C LYS A 71 28.27 1.45 25.84
N GLU A 72 28.16 0.28 26.45
CA GLU A 72 28.71 -0.01 27.80
C GLU A 72 29.95 -0.94 27.83
N LYS A 73 30.75 -1.03 26.76
CA LYS A 73 31.99 -1.84 26.81
C LYS A 73 33.19 -1.05 27.37
N GLU A 74 33.70 -1.50 28.52
CA GLU A 74 34.91 -1.03 29.22
C GLU A 74 36.22 -1.16 28.38
N PRO A 75 37.30 -0.42 28.72
CA PRO A 75 38.50 -0.35 27.90
C PRO A 75 39.29 -1.66 27.93
N VAL A 76 39.67 -2.08 26.73
CA VAL A 76 40.31 -3.34 26.37
C VAL A 76 41.77 -3.38 26.85
N SER A 77 42.23 -4.54 27.36
CA SER A 77 43.61 -4.76 27.82
C SER A 77 44.56 -5.13 26.66
N ASN A 78 45.86 -4.93 26.85
CA ASN A 78 46.88 -4.92 25.79
C ASN A 78 47.08 -6.28 25.07
N GLU A 79 46.67 -7.41 25.69
CA GLU A 79 46.73 -8.75 25.06
C GLU A 79 45.53 -9.01 24.14
N ASP A 80 44.41 -8.36 24.42
CA ASP A 80 43.22 -8.39 23.58
C ASP A 80 43.45 -7.59 22.28
N GLU A 81 44.31 -6.57 22.31
CA GLU A 81 44.58 -5.68 21.16
C GLU A 81 45.23 -6.43 19.98
N VAL A 82 46.15 -7.36 20.24
CA VAL A 82 46.78 -8.21 19.22
C VAL A 82 45.77 -9.17 18.61
N THR A 83 44.90 -9.73 19.45
CA THR A 83 43.85 -10.67 19.03
C THR A 83 42.73 -9.96 18.25
N ILE A 84 42.36 -8.74 18.67
CA ILE A 84 41.38 -7.87 18.01
C ILE A 84 41.90 -7.42 16.65
N ASN A 85 43.17 -7.07 16.52
CA ASN A 85 43.73 -6.69 15.22
C ASN A 85 43.70 -7.85 14.22
N SER A 86 44.01 -9.06 14.67
CA SER A 86 43.94 -10.27 13.82
C SER A 86 42.50 -10.64 13.44
N LEU A 87 41.56 -10.53 14.38
CA LEU A 87 40.13 -10.70 14.11
C LEU A 87 39.56 -9.61 13.18
N SER A 88 40.04 -8.37 13.31
CA SER A 88 39.63 -7.25 12.45
C SER A 88 40.07 -7.44 11.01
N GLU A 89 41.29 -7.94 10.77
CA GLU A 89 41.75 -8.30 9.42
C GLU A 89 40.93 -9.44 8.80
N LEU A 90 40.58 -10.46 9.60
CA LEU A 90 39.72 -11.56 9.14
C LEU A 90 38.30 -11.06 8.82
N LEU A 91 37.75 -10.17 9.64
CA LEU A 91 36.43 -9.57 9.44
C LEU A 91 36.40 -8.67 8.20
N GLU A 92 37.43 -7.87 7.95
CA GLU A 92 37.52 -7.06 6.73
C GLU A 92 37.66 -7.91 5.46
N LYS A 93 38.39 -9.03 5.52
CA LYS A 93 38.43 -10.01 4.43
C LYS A 93 37.07 -10.67 4.18
N GLU A 94 36.34 -11.03 5.23
CA GLU A 94 35.01 -11.63 5.13
C GLU A 94 33.97 -10.64 4.62
N LYS A 95 33.95 -9.39 5.11
CA LYS A 95 33.12 -8.30 4.60
C LYS A 95 33.34 -8.06 3.12
N LYS A 96 34.60 -8.03 2.67
CA LYS A 96 34.96 -7.82 1.26
C LYS A 96 34.53 -8.98 0.36
N SER A 97 34.42 -10.19 0.92
CA SER A 97 33.93 -11.38 0.22
C SER A 97 32.39 -11.48 0.22
N ASN A 98 31.72 -11.02 1.28
CA ASN A 98 30.26 -11.09 1.43
C ASN A 98 29.53 -9.95 0.70
N TYR A 99 30.15 -8.77 0.59
CA TYR A 99 29.55 -7.60 -0.09
C TYR A 99 29.31 -7.80 -1.60
N ASN A 100 29.96 -8.78 -2.24
CA ASN A 100 29.93 -8.96 -3.69
C ASN A 100 28.97 -10.04 -4.21
N ALA A 101 28.47 -10.95 -3.36
CA ALA A 101 27.69 -12.11 -3.83
C ALA A 101 26.25 -12.17 -3.31
N VAL A 102 25.95 -11.59 -2.14
CA VAL A 102 24.65 -11.82 -1.48
C VAL A 102 23.68 -10.64 -1.61
N ASN A 103 24.15 -9.43 -1.95
CA ASN A 103 23.32 -8.22 -1.92
C ASN A 103 22.95 -7.61 -3.29
N ARG A 104 23.42 -8.15 -4.42
CA ARG A 104 23.11 -7.56 -5.74
C ARG A 104 21.87 -8.17 -6.38
N GLU A 105 21.78 -9.50 -6.40
CA GLU A 105 20.64 -10.24 -6.96
C GLU A 105 19.31 -9.92 -6.26
N ASP A 106 19.32 -9.85 -4.92
CA ASP A 106 18.10 -9.66 -4.13
C ASP A 106 17.55 -8.23 -4.23
N TYR A 107 18.43 -7.23 -4.24
CA TYR A 107 18.03 -5.84 -4.48
C TYR A 107 17.56 -5.62 -5.91
N SER A 108 18.17 -6.28 -6.91
CA SER A 108 17.73 -6.18 -8.30
C SER A 108 16.31 -6.72 -8.47
N LYS A 109 16.00 -7.88 -7.87
CA LYS A 109 14.65 -8.46 -7.89
C LYS A 109 13.63 -7.59 -7.16
N LEU A 110 14.02 -6.99 -6.04
CA LEU A 110 13.15 -6.07 -5.30
C LEU A 110 12.84 -4.82 -6.13
N LEU A 111 13.85 -4.26 -6.81
CA LEU A 111 13.71 -3.13 -7.73
C LEU A 111 12.80 -3.47 -8.92
N GLU A 112 12.99 -4.63 -9.54
CA GLU A 112 12.14 -5.10 -10.64
C GLU A 112 10.67 -5.24 -10.21
N SER A 113 10.43 -5.85 -9.04
CA SER A 113 9.08 -5.97 -8.48
C SER A 113 8.43 -4.61 -8.20
N GLU A 114 9.20 -3.65 -7.70
CA GLU A 114 8.67 -2.32 -7.39
C GLU A 114 8.36 -1.51 -8.66
N ILE A 115 9.18 -1.65 -9.71
CA ILE A 115 8.93 -1.08 -11.04
C ILE A 115 7.64 -1.67 -11.63
N GLU A 116 7.42 -2.97 -11.50
CA GLU A 116 6.24 -3.65 -12.02
C GLU A 116 4.96 -3.15 -11.34
N LYS A 117 4.99 -2.97 -10.01
CA LYS A 117 3.88 -2.35 -9.25
C LYS A 117 3.61 -0.91 -9.69
N LEU A 118 4.66 -0.12 -9.91
CA LEU A 118 4.51 1.27 -10.36
C LEU A 118 3.89 1.35 -11.76
N ASN A 119 4.28 0.46 -12.67
CA ASN A 119 3.69 0.38 -14.01
C ASN A 119 2.21 0.01 -13.94
N TYR A 120 1.85 -0.97 -13.12
CA TYR A 120 0.45 -1.33 -12.91
C TYR A 120 -0.39 -0.17 -12.36
N ASN A 121 0.14 0.57 -11.37
CA ASN A 121 -0.54 1.74 -10.82
C ASN A 121 -0.75 2.82 -11.88
N LYS A 122 0.23 3.01 -12.78
CA LYS A 122 0.14 3.96 -13.89
C LYS A 122 -0.97 3.58 -14.88
N GLU A 123 -1.09 2.30 -15.22
CA GLU A 123 -2.17 1.80 -16.09
C GLU A 123 -3.54 2.00 -15.44
N CYS A 124 -3.67 1.69 -14.15
CA CYS A 124 -4.90 1.87 -13.40
C CYS A 124 -5.32 3.35 -13.33
N LEU A 125 -4.37 4.25 -13.11
CA LEU A 125 -4.64 5.70 -13.11
C LEU A 125 -5.13 6.16 -14.49
N THR A 126 -4.47 5.72 -15.56
CA THR A 126 -4.86 6.06 -16.94
C THR A 126 -6.29 5.60 -17.23
N PHE A 127 -6.65 4.38 -16.83
CA PHE A 127 -8.02 3.86 -16.98
C PHE A 127 -9.05 4.71 -16.22
N LEU A 128 -8.74 5.11 -14.99
CA LEU A 128 -9.64 5.96 -14.20
C LEU A 128 -9.81 7.35 -14.82
N GLU A 129 -8.73 7.94 -15.34
CA GLU A 129 -8.77 9.23 -16.04
C GLU A 129 -9.66 9.15 -17.30
N GLU A 130 -9.54 8.08 -18.09
CA GLU A 130 -10.41 7.85 -19.25
C GLU A 130 -11.88 7.72 -18.85
N GLN A 131 -12.19 6.95 -17.80
CA GLN A 131 -13.56 6.78 -17.29
C GLN A 131 -14.14 8.09 -16.76
N VAL A 132 -13.33 8.94 -16.12
CA VAL A 132 -13.79 10.27 -15.67
C VAL A 132 -14.09 11.17 -16.88
N GLY A 133 -13.23 11.16 -17.90
CA GLY A 133 -13.43 11.93 -19.12
C GLY A 133 -14.71 11.55 -19.88
N THR A 134 -15.02 10.26 -19.98
CA THR A 134 -16.27 9.78 -20.60
C THR A 134 -17.49 10.18 -19.78
N LEU A 135 -17.45 10.03 -18.45
CA LEU A 135 -18.56 10.40 -17.58
C LEU A 135 -18.87 11.90 -17.60
N GLU A 136 -17.85 12.75 -17.72
CA GLU A 136 -18.04 14.20 -17.88
C GLU A 136 -18.65 14.56 -19.25
N ALA A 137 -18.25 13.87 -20.32
CA ALA A 137 -18.82 14.07 -21.65
C ALA A 137 -20.30 13.64 -21.70
N GLU A 138 -20.63 12.48 -21.13
CA GLU A 138 -22.00 11.97 -21.06
C GLU A 138 -22.92 12.90 -20.24
N LYS A 139 -22.43 13.45 -19.12
CA LYS A 139 -23.18 14.44 -18.34
C LYS A 139 -23.48 15.71 -19.14
N LYS A 140 -22.50 16.22 -19.90
CA LYS A 140 -22.69 17.40 -20.75
C LYS A 140 -23.67 17.12 -21.90
N GLU A 141 -23.58 15.95 -22.52
CA GLU A 141 -24.50 15.55 -23.59
C GLU A 141 -25.94 15.39 -23.07
N HIS A 142 -26.11 14.78 -21.89
CA HIS A 142 -27.42 14.64 -21.25
C HIS A 142 -28.05 16.01 -20.95
N HIS A 143 -27.30 16.92 -20.35
CA HIS A 143 -27.78 18.28 -20.05
C HIS A 143 -28.22 19.02 -21.32
N LEU A 144 -27.43 18.92 -22.40
CA LEU A 144 -27.77 19.57 -23.66
C LEU A 144 -29.04 18.99 -24.29
N LYS A 145 -29.26 17.66 -24.19
CA LYS A 145 -30.50 17.01 -24.65
C LYS A 145 -31.72 17.52 -23.88
N GLU A 146 -31.61 17.68 -22.56
CA GLU A 146 -32.69 18.21 -21.72
C GLU A 146 -33.02 19.66 -22.09
N GLU A 147 -32.02 20.52 -22.33
CA GLU A 147 -32.25 21.91 -22.78
C GLU A 147 -32.93 21.97 -24.14
N ILE A 148 -32.48 21.17 -25.12
CA ILE A 148 -33.10 21.11 -26.45
C ILE A 148 -34.56 20.66 -26.34
N GLN A 149 -34.84 19.65 -25.50
CA GLN A 149 -36.19 19.17 -25.29
C GLN A 149 -37.10 20.24 -24.65
N ALA A 150 -36.57 21.01 -23.69
CA ALA A 150 -37.28 22.12 -23.08
C ALA A 150 -37.60 23.24 -24.09
N ILE A 151 -36.63 23.61 -24.94
CA ILE A 151 -36.80 24.62 -25.99
C ILE A 151 -37.85 24.17 -27.01
N ASN A 152 -37.78 22.92 -27.49
CA ASN A 152 -38.73 22.39 -28.45
C ASN A 152 -40.16 22.42 -27.89
N LYS A 153 -40.33 22.06 -26.61
CA LYS A 153 -41.63 22.12 -25.94
C LYS A 153 -42.16 23.56 -25.86
N GLN A 154 -41.32 24.52 -25.50
CA GLN A 154 -41.70 25.94 -25.50
C GLN A 154 -42.08 26.43 -26.89
N GLN A 155 -41.35 26.02 -27.94
CA GLN A 155 -41.68 26.38 -29.32
C GLN A 155 -43.04 25.80 -29.72
N GLU A 156 -43.34 24.54 -29.40
CA GLU A 156 -44.67 23.95 -29.66
C GLU A 156 -45.80 24.71 -28.96
N GLU A 157 -45.58 25.13 -27.71
CA GLU A 157 -46.56 25.94 -26.96
C GLU A 157 -46.77 27.32 -27.61
N ILE A 158 -45.68 27.97 -28.04
CA ILE A 158 -45.74 29.23 -28.79
C ILE A 158 -46.51 29.04 -30.11
N TYR A 159 -46.19 28.00 -30.89
CA TYR A 159 -46.88 27.72 -32.16
C TYR A 159 -48.37 27.43 -31.98
N LYS A 160 -48.77 26.78 -30.88
CA LYS A 160 -50.19 26.60 -30.54
C LYS A 160 -50.87 27.93 -30.24
N SER A 161 -50.22 28.80 -29.46
CA SER A 161 -50.78 30.12 -29.12
C SER A 161 -50.99 31.06 -30.31
N TYR A 162 -50.25 30.87 -31.40
CA TYR A 162 -50.40 31.67 -32.63
C TYR A 162 -51.48 31.14 -33.59
N ASN A 163 -51.93 29.89 -33.43
CA ASN A 163 -52.90 29.23 -34.30
C ASN A 163 -54.28 29.03 -33.65
N GLU A 164 -54.47 29.53 -32.43
CA GLU A 164 -55.76 29.74 -31.76
C GLU A 164 -56.22 31.20 -31.92
#